data_AF-A0A1Q7BI39-F1
#
_entry.id   AF-A0A1Q7BI39-F1
#
_cell.length_a   1.000
_cell.length_b   1.000
_cell.length_c   1.000
_cell.angle_alpha   90.00
_cell.angle_beta   90.00
_cell.angle_gamma   90.00
#
_symmetry.space_group_name_H-M   'P 1'
#
loop_
_entity.id
_entity.type
_entity.pdbx_description
1 polymer ?
#
loop_
_entity_poly.entity_id
_entity_poly.type
_entity_poly.pdbx_seq_one_letter_code
_entity_poly.pdbx_strand_id
1 'polypeptide(L)'
;MNTVPALLAVAFVDAHLGEVDRAREYATAAVEVAERAGVPFAVIEARTILGFAALSEGDAPGAHDHLAAALRHRRELGFHEPVWAHLAWSELDALVELGDLDPAEALARGLRERGQRFGHPYPLATAARGHALVLATRGDLGGARAELDRALTEHDRLGWPFERARTLLTLGVVLRRDKQKRAARETLHQALAIFEDLGARLWAAKVTAELARIGGWPAATGSLTVTERRVARLVADGHTNREVADLLFLSTKTVAAHLTSIYAKVGVRSRTELSRYLSPDDPDT
;
A
#
# COMPACT_ATOMS: atom_id res chain seq x y z
N MET A 1 9.45 -33.53 -7.57
CA MET A 1 8.16 -32.96 -7.98
C MET A 1 7.36 -32.44 -6.78
N ASN A 2 7.29 -33.16 -5.65
CA ASN A 2 6.57 -32.71 -4.43
C ASN A 2 7.10 -31.43 -3.74
N THR A 3 8.27 -30.92 -4.12
CA THR A 3 8.89 -29.76 -3.48
C THR A 3 8.39 -28.41 -4.01
N VAL A 4 7.98 -28.34 -5.28
CA VAL A 4 7.60 -27.06 -5.93
C VAL A 4 6.38 -26.41 -5.27
N PRO A 5 5.27 -27.12 -4.98
CA PRO A 5 4.13 -26.51 -4.30
C PRO A 5 4.48 -25.96 -2.91
N ALA A 6 5.37 -26.64 -2.18
CA ALA A 6 5.83 -26.18 -0.87
C ALA A 6 6.67 -24.90 -0.98
N LEU A 7 7.60 -24.85 -1.95
CA LEU A 7 8.40 -23.65 -2.22
C LEU A 7 7.51 -22.45 -2.59
N LEU A 8 6.54 -22.67 -3.48
CA LEU A 8 5.60 -21.62 -3.91
C LEU A 8 4.74 -21.11 -2.74
N ALA A 9 4.21 -22.00 -1.90
CA ALA A 9 3.39 -21.62 -0.76
C ALA A 9 4.17 -20.78 0.27
N VAL A 10 5.40 -21.21 0.60
CA VAL A 10 6.27 -20.47 1.53
C VAL A 10 6.65 -19.11 0.92
N ALA A 11 7.08 -19.08 -0.34
CA ALA A 11 7.45 -17.85 -1.02
C ALA A 11 6.28 -16.86 -1.10
N PHE A 12 5.07 -17.35 -1.37
CA PHE A 12 3.85 -16.54 -1.41
C PHE A 12 3.57 -15.87 -0.06
N VAL A 13 3.62 -16.64 1.04
CA VAL A 13 3.38 -16.13 2.39
C VAL A 13 4.49 -15.16 2.79
N ASP A 14 5.76 -15.52 2.60
CA ASP A 14 6.92 -14.68 2.92
C ASP A 14 6.85 -13.34 2.15
N ALA A 15 6.43 -13.34 0.88
CA ALA A 15 6.27 -12.12 0.10
C ALA A 15 5.19 -11.18 0.68
N HIS A 16 4.06 -11.72 1.15
CA HIS A 16 3.00 -10.92 1.76
C HIS A 16 3.38 -10.41 3.16
N LEU A 17 4.08 -11.22 3.96
CA LEU A 17 4.59 -10.82 5.27
C LEU A 17 5.77 -9.84 5.18
N GLY A 18 6.35 -9.68 3.99
CA GLY A 18 7.47 -8.78 3.72
C GLY A 18 8.85 -9.41 3.97
N GLU A 19 8.94 -10.72 4.17
CA GLU A 19 10.19 -11.49 4.25
C GLU A 19 10.80 -11.71 2.86
N VAL A 20 11.12 -10.60 2.18
CA VAL A 20 11.40 -10.60 0.73
C VAL A 20 12.64 -11.40 0.35
N ASP A 21 13.69 -11.40 1.16
CA ASP A 21 14.88 -12.22 0.91
C ASP A 21 14.53 -13.72 0.84
N ARG A 22 13.73 -14.21 1.82
CA ARG A 22 13.26 -15.59 1.85
C ARG A 22 12.28 -15.89 0.73
N ALA A 23 11.36 -14.96 0.44
CA ALA A 23 10.45 -15.09 -0.68
C ALA A 23 11.20 -15.25 -2.00
N ARG A 24 12.26 -14.44 -2.20
CA ARG A 24 13.11 -14.47 -3.39
C ARG A 24 13.91 -15.77 -3.48
N GLU A 25 14.48 -16.22 -2.38
CA GLU A 25 15.19 -17.50 -2.30
C GLU A 25 14.28 -18.67 -2.75
N TYR A 26 13.11 -18.81 -2.11
CA TYR A 26 12.22 -19.93 -2.38
C TYR A 26 11.54 -19.84 -3.76
N ALA A 27 11.15 -18.65 -4.21
CA ALA A 27 10.59 -18.48 -5.55
C ALA A 27 11.64 -18.74 -6.65
N THR A 28 12.90 -18.32 -6.46
CA THR A 28 13.99 -18.63 -7.40
C THR A 28 14.24 -20.13 -7.48
N ALA A 29 14.31 -20.80 -6.32
CA ALA A 29 14.42 -22.26 -6.28
C ALA A 29 13.22 -22.95 -6.96
N ALA A 30 12.00 -22.41 -6.81
CA ALA A 30 10.81 -22.92 -7.47
C ALA A 30 10.90 -22.77 -9.01
N VAL A 31 11.41 -21.65 -9.54
CA VAL A 31 11.68 -21.46 -10.97
C VAL A 31 12.63 -22.57 -11.47
N GLU A 32 13.79 -22.75 -10.84
CA GLU A 32 14.81 -23.71 -11.29
C GLU A 32 14.31 -25.16 -11.30
N VAL A 33 13.52 -25.54 -10.28
CA VAL A 33 12.94 -26.90 -10.21
C VAL A 33 11.82 -27.06 -11.24
N ALA A 34 10.98 -26.04 -11.41
CA ALA A 34 9.86 -26.08 -12.36
C ALA A 34 10.33 -26.10 -13.82
N GLU A 35 11.37 -25.33 -14.18
CA GLU A 35 11.96 -25.32 -15.51
C GLU A 35 12.55 -26.69 -15.87
N ARG A 36 13.35 -27.28 -14.96
CA ARG A 36 13.91 -28.63 -15.15
C ARG A 36 12.83 -29.72 -15.27
N ALA A 37 11.72 -29.54 -14.57
CA ALA A 37 10.60 -30.48 -14.58
C ALA A 37 9.61 -30.24 -15.74
N GLY A 38 9.78 -29.18 -16.53
CA GLY A 38 8.85 -28.82 -17.61
C GLY A 38 7.45 -28.46 -17.10
N VAL A 39 7.35 -27.78 -15.95
CA VAL A 39 6.07 -27.37 -15.33
C VAL A 39 5.89 -25.87 -15.49
N PRO A 40 5.43 -25.38 -16.66
CA PRO A 40 5.42 -23.95 -16.98
C PRO A 40 4.50 -23.13 -16.06
N PHE A 41 3.44 -23.76 -15.53
CA PHE A 41 2.57 -23.18 -14.54
C PHE A 41 3.33 -22.68 -13.30
N ALA A 42 4.23 -23.51 -12.77
CA ALA A 42 4.96 -23.18 -11.56
C ALA A 42 6.02 -22.10 -11.80
N VAL A 43 6.56 -22.02 -13.03
CA VAL A 43 7.46 -20.94 -13.45
C VAL A 43 6.73 -19.60 -13.44
N ILE A 44 5.51 -19.55 -14.00
CA ILE A 44 4.69 -18.34 -13.99
C ILE A 44 4.39 -17.93 -12.55
N GLU A 45 3.87 -18.83 -11.73
CA GLU A 45 3.52 -18.53 -10.32
C GLU A 45 4.75 -18.00 -9.56
N ALA A 46 5.90 -18.69 -9.65
CA ALA A 46 7.13 -18.25 -8.99
C ALA A 46 7.60 -16.86 -9.46
N ARG A 47 7.54 -16.57 -10.77
CA ARG A 47 7.87 -15.25 -11.29
C ARG A 47 6.90 -14.18 -10.81
N THR A 48 5.61 -14.48 -10.67
CA THR A 48 4.67 -13.51 -10.11
C THR A 48 4.95 -13.19 -8.65
N ILE A 49 5.39 -14.17 -7.86
CA ILE A 49 5.82 -13.96 -6.47
C ILE A 49 7.08 -13.09 -6.42
N LEU A 50 8.08 -13.37 -7.26
CA LEU A 50 9.30 -12.55 -7.37
C LEU A 50 8.98 -11.10 -7.70
N GLY A 51 8.13 -10.89 -8.71
CA GLY A 51 7.74 -9.54 -9.12
C GLY A 51 6.91 -8.79 -8.08
N PHE A 52 6.01 -9.48 -7.39
CA PHE A 52 5.27 -8.89 -6.27
C PHE A 52 6.18 -8.55 -5.08
N ALA A 53 7.19 -9.37 -4.80
CA ALA A 53 8.16 -9.10 -3.75
C ALA A 53 9.02 -7.86 -4.09
N ALA A 54 9.51 -7.74 -5.33
CA ALA A 54 10.21 -6.56 -5.83
C ALA A 54 9.34 -5.28 -5.72
N LEU A 55 8.08 -5.36 -6.16
CA LEU A 55 7.14 -4.25 -6.02
C LEU A 55 6.91 -3.88 -4.54
N SER A 56 6.87 -4.86 -3.65
CA SER A 56 6.69 -4.63 -2.20
C SER A 56 7.85 -3.85 -1.59
N GLU A 57 9.08 -4.01 -2.11
CA GLU A 57 10.28 -3.23 -1.71
C GLU A 57 10.38 -1.86 -2.40
N GLY A 58 9.57 -1.59 -3.41
CA GLY A 58 9.65 -0.37 -4.23
C GLY A 58 10.64 -0.49 -5.40
N ASP A 59 10.97 -1.70 -5.82
CA ASP A 59 11.76 -1.98 -7.02
C ASP A 59 10.82 -2.22 -8.22
N ALA A 60 10.33 -1.12 -8.81
CA ALA A 60 9.46 -1.19 -9.99
C ALA A 60 10.13 -1.82 -11.23
N PRO A 61 11.42 -1.53 -11.55
CA PRO A 61 12.11 -2.24 -12.62
C PRO A 61 12.17 -3.76 -12.42
N GLY A 62 12.59 -4.23 -11.24
CA GLY A 62 12.64 -5.67 -10.94
C GLY A 62 11.25 -6.31 -10.93
N ALA A 63 10.22 -5.58 -10.47
CA ALA A 63 8.84 -6.03 -10.57
C ALA A 63 8.42 -6.26 -12.03
N HIS A 64 8.67 -5.28 -12.91
CA HIS A 64 8.34 -5.35 -14.32
C HIS A 64 9.03 -6.52 -15.01
N ASP A 65 10.33 -6.72 -14.78
CA ASP A 65 11.11 -7.81 -15.39
C ASP A 65 10.45 -9.19 -15.15
N HIS A 66 10.04 -9.45 -13.91
CA HIS A 66 9.41 -10.70 -13.53
C HIS A 66 7.95 -10.82 -13.98
N LEU A 67 7.14 -9.77 -13.80
CA LEU A 67 5.70 -9.79 -14.07
C LEU A 67 5.40 -9.76 -15.56
N ALA A 68 6.12 -8.95 -16.35
CA ALA A 68 6.00 -8.95 -17.80
C ALA A 68 6.39 -10.32 -18.39
N ALA A 69 7.44 -10.96 -17.87
CA ALA A 69 7.80 -12.31 -18.28
C ALA A 69 6.71 -13.35 -17.95
N ALA A 70 6.13 -13.29 -16.75
CA ALA A 70 5.03 -14.15 -16.34
C ALA A 70 3.78 -13.97 -17.23
N LEU A 71 3.40 -12.73 -17.52
CA LEU A 71 2.27 -12.40 -18.41
C LEU A 71 2.51 -12.85 -19.86
N ARG A 72 3.74 -12.74 -20.37
CA ARG A 72 4.14 -13.23 -21.70
C ARG A 72 3.96 -14.75 -21.79
N HIS A 73 4.50 -15.49 -20.82
CA HIS A 73 4.40 -16.96 -20.76
C HIS A 73 2.93 -17.41 -20.64
N ARG A 74 2.13 -16.73 -19.80
CA ARG A 74 0.70 -17.01 -19.66
C ARG A 74 -0.05 -16.87 -20.98
N ARG A 75 0.28 -15.83 -21.76
CA ARG A 75 -0.29 -15.60 -23.09
C ARG A 75 0.11 -16.68 -24.09
N GLU A 76 1.38 -17.08 -24.11
CA GLU A 76 1.91 -18.13 -25.00
C GLU A 76 1.24 -19.49 -24.76
N LEU A 77 0.88 -19.78 -23.50
CA LEU A 77 0.16 -21.00 -23.13
C LEU A 77 -1.37 -20.92 -23.32
N GLY A 78 -1.90 -19.79 -23.78
CA GLY A 78 -3.34 -19.61 -23.99
C GLY A 78 -4.17 -19.51 -22.70
N PHE A 79 -3.54 -19.21 -21.56
CA PHE A 79 -4.27 -19.03 -20.31
C PHE A 79 -4.91 -17.65 -20.27
N HIS A 80 -6.25 -17.64 -20.24
CA HIS A 80 -7.04 -16.41 -20.26
C HIS A 80 -7.80 -16.14 -18.95
N GLU A 81 -7.88 -17.14 -18.06
CA GLU A 81 -8.47 -17.00 -16.74
C GLU A 81 -7.62 -16.00 -15.91
N PRO A 82 -8.22 -14.92 -15.38
CA PRO A 82 -7.48 -13.83 -14.76
C PRO A 82 -7.25 -13.95 -13.24
N VAL A 83 -7.84 -14.94 -12.55
CA VAL A 83 -7.66 -15.16 -11.11
C VAL A 83 -6.45 -16.04 -10.83
N TRP A 84 -6.10 -16.90 -11.78
CA TRP A 84 -4.87 -17.66 -11.71
C TRP A 84 -3.64 -16.75 -11.84
N ALA A 85 -2.64 -16.99 -10.97
CA ALA A 85 -1.46 -16.14 -10.83
C ALA A 85 -1.80 -14.65 -10.64
N HIS A 86 -2.80 -14.37 -9.80
CA HIS A 86 -3.36 -13.01 -9.59
C HIS A 86 -2.31 -11.93 -9.30
N LEU A 87 -1.19 -12.28 -8.64
CA LEU A 87 -0.10 -11.34 -8.41
C LEU A 87 0.53 -10.78 -9.70
N ALA A 88 0.39 -11.48 -10.84
CA ALA A 88 0.84 -11.01 -12.17
C ALA A 88 0.30 -9.63 -12.53
N TRP A 89 -0.90 -9.28 -12.05
CA TRP A 89 -1.54 -8.01 -12.37
C TRP A 89 -1.00 -6.83 -11.57
N SER A 90 -0.10 -7.09 -10.61
CA SER A 90 0.73 -6.05 -9.99
C SER A 90 1.66 -5.37 -11.01
N GLU A 91 1.77 -5.92 -12.22
CA GLU A 91 2.39 -5.26 -13.38
C GLU A 91 1.77 -3.88 -13.66
N LEU A 92 0.46 -3.71 -13.40
CA LEU A 92 -0.20 -2.42 -13.53
C LEU A 92 0.47 -1.34 -12.66
N ASP A 93 0.74 -1.68 -11.40
CA ASP A 93 1.40 -0.82 -10.45
C ASP A 93 2.84 -0.50 -10.91
N ALA A 94 3.60 -1.52 -11.35
CA ALA A 94 4.97 -1.37 -11.83
C ALA A 94 5.07 -0.47 -13.08
N LEU A 95 4.21 -0.71 -14.08
CA LEU A 95 4.18 0.11 -15.31
C LEU A 95 3.85 1.57 -15.01
N VAL A 96 2.90 1.84 -14.09
CA VAL A 96 2.59 3.23 -13.72
C VAL A 96 3.76 3.88 -12.99
N GLU A 97 4.43 3.16 -12.09
CA GLU A 97 5.60 3.67 -11.36
C GLU A 97 6.79 3.97 -12.30
N LEU A 98 6.95 3.18 -13.37
CA LEU A 98 7.92 3.42 -14.43
C LEU A 98 7.53 4.53 -15.41
N GLY A 99 6.28 5.01 -15.37
CA GLY A 99 5.76 6.02 -16.29
C GLY A 99 5.23 5.46 -17.61
N ASP A 100 5.17 4.14 -17.78
CA ASP A 100 4.66 3.44 -18.96
C ASP A 100 3.13 3.34 -18.94
N LEU A 101 2.48 4.50 -19.06
CA LEU A 101 1.03 4.64 -18.85
C LEU A 101 0.19 3.97 -19.93
N ASP A 102 0.63 3.95 -21.19
CA ASP A 102 -0.14 3.36 -22.28
C ASP A 102 -0.20 1.82 -22.20
N PRO A 103 0.91 1.10 -21.93
CA PRO A 103 0.87 -0.31 -21.57
C PRO A 103 0.00 -0.61 -20.34
N ALA A 104 0.10 0.21 -19.28
CA ALA A 104 -0.71 0.03 -18.08
C ALA A 104 -2.22 0.14 -18.38
N GLU A 105 -2.60 1.15 -19.16
CA GLU A 105 -3.98 1.39 -19.56
C GLU A 105 -4.53 0.25 -20.45
N ALA A 106 -3.71 -0.25 -21.38
CA ALA A 106 -4.08 -1.40 -22.21
C ALA A 106 -4.29 -2.67 -21.38
N LEU A 107 -3.42 -2.90 -20.39
CA LEU A 107 -3.52 -4.03 -19.47
C LEU A 107 -4.79 -3.94 -18.60
N ALA A 108 -5.08 -2.76 -18.04
CA ALA A 108 -6.27 -2.51 -17.24
C ALA A 108 -7.55 -2.74 -18.07
N ARG A 109 -7.58 -2.23 -19.31
CA ARG A 109 -8.72 -2.45 -20.23
C ARG A 109 -8.96 -3.92 -20.52
N GLY A 110 -7.92 -4.67 -20.88
CA GLY A 110 -8.05 -6.09 -21.15
C GLY A 110 -8.46 -6.89 -19.90
N LEU A 111 -8.06 -6.47 -18.71
CA LEU A 111 -8.48 -7.12 -17.46
C LEU A 111 -9.96 -6.84 -17.16
N ARG A 112 -10.42 -5.61 -17.40
CA ARG A 112 -11.83 -5.20 -17.26
C ARG A 112 -12.75 -5.99 -18.19
N GLU A 113 -12.39 -6.09 -19.47
CA GLU A 113 -13.17 -6.85 -20.47
C GLU A 113 -13.34 -8.32 -20.05
N ARG A 114 -12.28 -8.95 -19.53
CA ARG A 114 -12.34 -10.32 -19.01
C ARG A 114 -13.18 -10.41 -17.74
N GLY A 115 -13.01 -9.48 -16.81
CA GLY A 115 -13.82 -9.41 -15.58
C GLY A 115 -15.31 -9.31 -15.87
N GLN A 116 -15.69 -8.46 -16.83
CA GLN A 116 -17.08 -8.31 -17.29
C GLN A 116 -17.60 -9.59 -17.94
N ARG A 117 -16.80 -10.20 -18.82
CA ARG A 117 -17.17 -11.44 -19.51
C ARG A 117 -17.47 -12.59 -18.55
N PHE A 118 -16.68 -12.73 -17.48
CA PHE A 118 -16.81 -13.85 -16.54
C PHE A 118 -17.56 -13.48 -15.25
N GLY A 119 -17.97 -12.22 -15.08
CA GLY A 119 -18.62 -11.72 -13.87
C GLY A 119 -17.73 -11.82 -12.61
N HIS A 120 -16.41 -11.91 -12.78
CA HIS A 120 -15.49 -12.12 -11.67
C HIS A 120 -15.06 -10.78 -11.06
N PRO A 121 -15.24 -10.55 -9.75
CA PRO A 121 -15.00 -9.25 -9.15
C PRO A 121 -13.51 -8.87 -9.06
N TYR A 122 -12.59 -9.85 -8.93
CA TYR A 122 -11.15 -9.56 -8.81
C TYR A 122 -10.56 -8.81 -10.01
N PRO A 123 -10.70 -9.29 -11.26
CA PRO A 123 -10.24 -8.56 -12.44
C PRO A 123 -10.85 -7.17 -12.56
N LEU A 124 -12.13 -7.01 -12.18
CA LEU A 124 -12.80 -5.70 -12.21
C LEU A 124 -12.17 -4.74 -11.20
N ALA A 125 -11.96 -5.19 -9.97
CA ALA A 125 -11.33 -4.40 -8.91
C ALA A 125 -9.90 -3.98 -9.28
N THR A 126 -9.09 -4.93 -9.74
CA THR A 126 -7.70 -4.68 -10.14
C THR A 126 -7.59 -3.79 -11.38
N ALA A 127 -8.48 -3.97 -12.36
CA ALA A 127 -8.54 -3.11 -13.55
C ALA A 127 -8.93 -1.67 -13.19
N ALA A 128 -9.89 -1.50 -12.28
CA ALA A 128 -10.31 -0.19 -11.81
C ALA A 128 -9.20 0.51 -11.03
N ARG A 129 -8.49 -0.19 -10.11
CA ARG A 129 -7.29 0.36 -9.43
C ARG A 129 -6.19 0.77 -10.43
N GLY A 130 -5.88 -0.09 -11.40
CA GLY A 130 -4.87 0.22 -12.42
C GLY A 130 -5.23 1.44 -13.27
N HIS A 131 -6.50 1.55 -13.70
CA HIS A 131 -6.98 2.71 -14.44
C HIS A 131 -6.93 3.99 -13.59
N ALA A 132 -7.29 3.89 -12.30
CA ALA A 132 -7.19 5.01 -11.38
C ALA A 132 -5.76 5.54 -11.21
N LEU A 133 -4.77 4.65 -11.14
CA LEU A 133 -3.36 5.02 -11.09
C LEU A 133 -2.94 5.80 -12.35
N VAL A 134 -3.36 5.36 -13.54
CA VAL A 134 -3.11 6.08 -14.80
C VAL A 134 -3.76 7.47 -14.79
N LEU A 135 -5.04 7.57 -14.40
CA LEU A 135 -5.76 8.84 -14.31
C LEU A 135 -5.08 9.80 -13.32
N ALA A 136 -4.71 9.31 -12.14
CA ALA A 136 -4.04 10.10 -11.12
C ALA A 136 -2.67 10.62 -11.61
N THR A 137 -1.89 9.80 -12.33
CA THR A 137 -0.61 10.25 -12.92
C THR A 137 -0.82 11.31 -14.01
N ARG A 138 -1.91 11.22 -14.79
CA ARG A 138 -2.32 12.24 -15.77
C ARG A 138 -2.93 13.50 -15.15
N GLY A 139 -3.14 13.52 -13.84
CA GLY A 139 -3.68 14.66 -13.10
C GLY A 139 -5.21 14.67 -12.96
N ASP A 140 -5.91 13.66 -13.47
CA ASP A 140 -7.35 13.50 -13.27
C ASP A 140 -7.64 12.79 -11.95
N LEU A 141 -7.57 13.56 -10.85
CA LEU A 141 -7.81 13.04 -9.50
C LEU A 141 -9.29 12.67 -9.27
N GLY A 142 -10.22 13.39 -9.93
CA GLY A 142 -11.65 13.12 -9.83
C GLY A 142 -12.03 11.79 -10.49
N GLY A 143 -11.54 11.56 -11.72
CA GLY A 143 -11.69 10.28 -12.41
C GLY A 143 -11.01 9.14 -11.66
N ALA A 144 -9.78 9.36 -11.14
CA ALA A 144 -9.08 8.36 -10.34
C ALA A 144 -9.88 7.94 -9.10
N ARG A 145 -10.45 8.90 -8.37
CA ARG A 145 -11.31 8.61 -7.21
C ARG A 145 -12.53 7.77 -7.61
N ALA A 146 -13.23 8.14 -8.68
CA ALA A 146 -14.41 7.42 -9.14
C ALA A 146 -14.11 5.95 -9.48
N GLU A 147 -12.95 5.68 -10.09
CA GLU A 147 -12.51 4.30 -10.37
C GLU A 147 -12.12 3.54 -9.10
N LEU A 148 -11.53 4.19 -8.10
CA LEU A 148 -11.20 3.55 -6.82
C LEU A 148 -12.45 3.20 -6.00
N ASP A 149 -13.49 4.05 -6.05
CA ASP A 149 -14.78 3.76 -5.42
C ASP A 149 -15.45 2.52 -6.07
N ARG A 150 -15.33 2.37 -7.39
CA ARG A 150 -15.76 1.15 -8.10
C ARG A 150 -14.93 -0.06 -7.69
N ALA A 151 -13.61 0.08 -7.61
CA ALA A 151 -12.72 -0.99 -7.18
C ALA A 151 -13.07 -1.50 -5.76
N LEU A 152 -13.37 -0.58 -4.83
CA LEU A 152 -13.79 -0.95 -3.47
C LEU A 152 -15.13 -1.69 -3.46
N THR A 153 -16.09 -1.29 -4.29
CA THR A 153 -17.37 -2.01 -4.46
C THR A 153 -17.14 -3.45 -4.91
N GLU A 154 -16.21 -3.69 -5.83
CA GLU A 154 -15.86 -5.04 -6.29
C GLU A 154 -15.08 -5.82 -5.22
N HIS A 155 -14.24 -5.17 -4.40
CA HIS A 155 -13.55 -5.82 -3.29
C HIS A 155 -14.49 -6.32 -2.20
N ASP A 156 -15.59 -5.61 -1.93
CA ASP A 156 -16.60 -6.04 -0.95
C ASP A 156 -17.28 -7.36 -1.38
N ARG A 157 -17.22 -7.72 -2.68
CA ARG A 157 -17.70 -9.00 -3.22
C ARG A 157 -16.67 -10.14 -3.17
N LEU A 158 -15.38 -9.84 -2.94
CA LEU A 158 -14.28 -10.82 -3.00
C LEU A 158 -13.90 -11.41 -1.64
N GLY A 159 -14.00 -10.62 -0.58
CA GLY A 159 -13.49 -11.01 0.74
C GLY A 159 -11.97 -11.17 0.79
N TRP A 160 -11.21 -10.51 -0.09
CA TRP A 160 -9.74 -10.54 -0.11
C TRP A 160 -9.17 -9.27 0.55
N PRO A 161 -8.86 -9.30 1.86
CA PRO A 161 -8.54 -8.10 2.63
C PRO A 161 -7.28 -7.39 2.13
N PHE A 162 -6.25 -8.15 1.74
CA PHE A 162 -4.99 -7.58 1.25
C PHE A 162 -5.17 -6.70 0.01
N GLU A 163 -5.90 -7.20 -0.99
CA GLU A 163 -6.15 -6.45 -2.23
C GLU A 163 -7.06 -5.24 -2.00
N ARG A 164 -8.03 -5.36 -1.08
CA ARG A 164 -8.83 -4.22 -0.64
C ARG A 164 -7.96 -3.13 0.00
N ALA A 165 -7.01 -3.50 0.85
CA ALA A 165 -6.09 -2.58 1.50
C ALA A 165 -5.15 -1.87 0.52
N ARG A 166 -4.69 -2.57 -0.53
CA ARG A 166 -3.93 -1.94 -1.64
C ARG A 166 -4.74 -0.86 -2.34
N THR A 167 -6.02 -1.11 -2.61
CA THR A 167 -6.93 -0.12 -3.22
C THR A 167 -7.20 1.06 -2.29
N LEU A 168 -7.40 0.82 -0.99
CA LEU A 168 -7.51 1.90 0.01
C LEU A 168 -6.24 2.75 0.09
N LEU A 169 -5.05 2.14 0.05
CA LEU A 169 -3.79 2.88 0.01
C LEU A 169 -3.77 3.83 -1.20
N THR A 170 -4.08 3.34 -2.40
CA THR A 170 -4.17 4.18 -3.61
C THR A 170 -5.18 5.31 -3.45
N LEU A 171 -6.38 5.03 -2.91
CA LEU A 171 -7.40 6.05 -2.65
C LEU A 171 -6.91 7.11 -1.66
N GLY A 172 -6.25 6.70 -0.58
CA GLY A 172 -5.65 7.62 0.39
C GLY A 172 -4.63 8.56 -0.25
N VAL A 173 -3.79 8.05 -1.16
CA VAL A 173 -2.84 8.88 -1.93
C VAL A 173 -3.55 9.85 -2.86
N VAL A 174 -4.58 9.40 -3.59
CA VAL A 174 -5.37 10.27 -4.48
C VAL A 174 -6.07 11.37 -3.70
N LEU A 175 -6.73 11.03 -2.58
CA LEU A 175 -7.39 12.01 -1.70
C LEU A 175 -6.39 13.01 -1.10
N ARG A 176 -5.18 12.57 -0.73
CA ARG A 176 -4.10 13.46 -0.27
C ARG A 176 -3.71 14.47 -1.35
N ARG A 177 -3.51 13.99 -2.60
CA ARG A 177 -3.17 14.84 -3.75
C ARG A 177 -4.29 15.81 -4.09
N ASP A 178 -5.54 15.40 -3.88
CA ASP A 178 -6.75 16.22 -4.04
C ASP A 178 -7.03 17.14 -2.84
N LYS A 179 -6.06 17.26 -1.92
CA LYS A 179 -6.14 18.11 -0.70
C LYS A 179 -7.26 17.73 0.27
N GLN A 180 -7.88 16.55 0.12
CA GLN A 180 -8.90 16.02 1.04
C GLN A 180 -8.23 15.33 2.25
N LYS A 181 -7.47 16.09 3.04
CA LYS A 181 -6.56 15.55 4.07
C LYS A 181 -7.26 14.65 5.11
N ARG A 182 -8.46 15.04 5.56
CA ARG A 182 -9.24 14.24 6.53
C ARG A 182 -9.61 12.88 5.94
N ALA A 183 -10.27 12.88 4.79
CA ALA A 183 -10.69 11.65 4.10
C ALA A 183 -9.48 10.76 3.75
N ALA A 184 -8.38 11.37 3.32
CA ALA A 184 -7.13 10.65 3.07
C ALA A 184 -6.61 9.94 4.33
N ARG A 185 -6.60 10.63 5.49
CA ARG A 185 -6.15 10.05 6.76
C ARG A 185 -7.04 8.89 7.21
N GLU A 186 -8.35 9.08 7.17
CA GLU A 186 -9.32 8.02 7.53
C GLU A 186 -9.15 6.79 6.62
N THR A 187 -9.01 7.01 5.31
CA THR A 187 -8.82 5.93 4.33
C THR A 187 -7.49 5.19 4.55
N LEU A 188 -6.39 5.90 4.79
CA LEU A 188 -5.09 5.29 5.05
C LEU A 188 -5.07 4.53 6.38
N HIS A 189 -5.75 4.99 7.43
CA HIS A 189 -5.85 4.21 8.67
C HIS A 189 -6.61 2.89 8.48
N GLN A 190 -7.64 2.86 7.62
CA GLN A 190 -8.30 1.60 7.27
C GLN A 190 -7.35 0.65 6.54
N ALA A 191 -6.53 1.15 5.61
CA ALA A 191 -5.54 0.34 4.91
C ALA A 191 -4.48 -0.20 5.89
N LEU A 192 -4.01 0.66 6.80
CA LEU A 192 -3.00 0.31 7.80
C LEU A 192 -3.49 -0.81 8.71
N ALA A 193 -4.70 -0.69 9.26
CA ALA A 193 -5.27 -1.69 10.15
C ALA A 193 -5.36 -3.08 9.49
N ILE A 194 -5.73 -3.13 8.20
CA ILE A 194 -5.78 -4.40 7.45
C ILE A 194 -4.38 -4.97 7.24
N PHE A 195 -3.40 -4.15 6.84
CA PHE A 195 -2.03 -4.65 6.65
C PHE A 195 -1.39 -5.09 7.97
N GLU A 196 -1.65 -4.41 9.09
CA GLU A 196 -1.17 -4.80 10.42
C GLU A 196 -1.79 -6.13 10.87
N ASP A 197 -3.11 -6.31 10.69
CA ASP A 197 -3.79 -7.57 11.01
C ASP A 197 -3.25 -8.75 10.20
N LEU A 198 -2.92 -8.53 8.93
CA LEU A 198 -2.30 -9.52 8.04
C LEU A 198 -0.80 -9.72 8.27
N GLY A 199 -0.13 -8.87 9.08
CA GLY A 199 1.32 -8.88 9.24
C GLY A 199 2.10 -8.40 8.01
N ALA A 200 1.46 -7.71 7.06
CA ALA A 200 2.06 -7.25 5.82
C ALA A 200 2.96 -6.00 6.00
N ARG A 201 4.13 -6.20 6.63
CA ARG A 201 4.96 -5.12 7.19
C ARG A 201 5.42 -4.07 6.18
N LEU A 202 5.79 -4.48 4.96
CA LEU A 202 6.25 -3.54 3.93
C LEU A 202 5.11 -2.65 3.44
N TRP A 203 3.90 -3.20 3.31
CA TRP A 203 2.73 -2.45 2.90
C TRP A 203 2.22 -1.53 4.02
N ALA A 204 2.26 -1.98 5.29
CA ALA A 204 2.01 -1.12 6.44
C ALA A 204 3.01 0.05 6.52
N ALA A 205 4.28 -0.18 6.19
CA ALA A 205 5.30 0.86 6.12
C ALA A 205 5.00 1.89 5.01
N LYS A 206 4.56 1.44 3.82
CA LYS A 206 4.10 2.33 2.73
C LYS A 206 2.94 3.23 3.17
N VAL A 207 1.91 2.66 3.81
CA VAL A 207 0.78 3.43 4.36
C VAL A 207 1.25 4.44 5.41
N THR A 208 2.13 4.03 6.31
CA THR A 208 2.72 4.90 7.34
C THR A 208 3.48 6.09 6.72
N ALA A 209 4.24 5.85 5.65
CA ALA A 209 4.93 6.89 4.90
C ALA A 209 3.95 7.88 4.24
N GLU A 210 2.84 7.40 3.70
CA GLU A 210 1.78 8.26 3.14
C GLU A 210 1.05 9.08 4.21
N LEU A 211 0.75 8.49 5.37
CA LEU A 211 0.17 9.20 6.52
C LEU A 211 1.09 10.35 6.99
N ALA A 212 2.40 10.13 7.02
CA ALA A 212 3.38 11.16 7.35
C ALA A 212 3.41 12.34 6.35
N ARG A 213 2.89 12.15 5.13
CA ARG A 213 2.80 13.18 4.09
C ARG A 213 1.50 14.02 4.13
N ILE A 214 0.45 13.57 4.82
CA ILE A 214 -0.84 14.31 4.93
C ILE A 214 -0.73 15.51 5.89
N GLY A 215 0.07 15.38 6.93
CA GLY A 215 0.43 16.47 7.85
C GLY A 215 1.82 16.21 8.37
N GLY A 216 2.72 17.19 8.42
CA GLY A 216 2.45 18.56 8.86
C GLY A 216 3.26 18.86 10.11
N TRP A 217 4.52 18.41 10.12
CA TRP A 217 5.52 18.87 11.04
C TRP A 217 6.24 20.01 10.32
N PRO A 218 6.13 21.28 10.76
CA PRO A 218 7.01 22.32 10.27
C PRO A 218 8.46 21.87 10.51
N ALA A 219 9.40 22.21 9.62
CA ALA A 219 10.80 21.78 9.72
C ALA A 219 11.45 22.01 11.11
N ALA A 220 10.91 22.95 11.90
CA ALA A 220 11.28 23.23 13.28
C ALA A 220 11.10 22.05 14.26
N THR A 221 10.37 21.00 13.93
CA THR A 221 10.20 19.83 14.82
C THR A 221 11.22 18.72 14.61
N GLY A 222 12.17 18.92 13.69
CA GLY A 222 13.44 18.20 13.72
C GLY A 222 14.19 18.38 15.05
N SER A 223 13.84 19.42 15.83
CA SER A 223 14.33 19.64 17.20
C SER A 223 13.66 18.76 18.27
N LEU A 224 12.55 18.07 17.94
CA LEU A 224 11.86 17.20 18.90
C LEU A 224 12.46 15.80 18.91
N THR A 225 12.75 15.34 20.12
CA THR A 225 13.12 13.95 20.38
C THR A 225 12.00 12.98 20.01
N VAL A 226 12.32 11.69 19.90
CA VAL A 226 11.35 10.64 19.56
C VAL A 226 10.19 10.61 20.57
N THR A 227 10.48 10.75 21.87
CA THR A 227 9.48 10.77 22.93
C THR A 227 8.59 12.02 22.86
N GLU A 228 9.18 13.19 22.61
CA GLU A 228 8.43 14.44 22.45
C GLU A 228 7.49 14.39 21.24
N ARG A 229 7.92 13.77 20.13
CA ARG A 229 7.05 13.56 18.96
C ARG A 229 5.85 12.67 19.27
N ARG A 230 6.05 11.61 20.05
CA ARG A 230 4.96 10.72 20.49
C ARG A 230 3.97 11.45 21.40
N VAL A 231 4.46 12.20 22.39
CA VAL A 231 3.63 13.03 23.28
C VAL A 231 2.83 14.05 22.48
N ALA A 232 3.49 14.80 21.59
CA ALA A 232 2.86 15.84 20.78
C ALA A 232 1.75 15.29 19.87
N ARG A 233 1.97 14.12 19.26
CA ARG A 233 0.98 13.45 18.41
C ARG A 233 -0.27 13.05 19.19
N LEU A 234 -0.11 12.31 20.29
CA LEU A 234 -1.25 11.89 21.11
C LEU A 234 -2.07 13.08 21.62
N VAL A 235 -1.39 14.18 21.97
CA VAL A 235 -2.04 15.44 22.36
C VAL A 235 -2.78 16.10 21.21
N ALA A 236 -2.20 16.15 20.00
CA ALA A 236 -2.87 16.66 18.80
C ALA A 236 -4.10 15.80 18.43
N ASP A 237 -4.05 14.50 18.70
CA ASP A 237 -5.16 13.56 18.50
C ASP A 237 -6.23 13.64 19.60
N GLY A 238 -6.13 14.60 20.53
CA GLY A 238 -7.16 14.88 21.53
C GLY A 238 -6.96 14.23 22.90
N HIS A 239 -5.91 13.42 23.12
CA HIS A 239 -5.70 12.72 24.39
C HIS A 239 -5.28 13.65 25.54
N THR A 240 -5.89 13.51 26.70
CA THR A 240 -5.52 14.20 27.94
C THR A 240 -4.14 13.78 28.43
N ASN A 241 -3.51 14.59 29.29
CA ASN A 241 -2.19 14.23 29.85
C ASN A 241 -2.21 12.91 30.63
N ARG A 242 -3.37 12.51 31.16
CA ARG A 242 -3.56 11.23 31.84
C ARG A 242 -3.55 10.06 30.85
N GLU A 243 -4.33 10.16 29.79
CA GLU A 243 -4.35 9.12 28.74
C GLU A 243 -3.00 9.00 28.05
N VAL A 244 -2.31 10.12 27.78
CA VAL A 244 -0.95 10.11 27.22
C VAL A 244 0.04 9.46 28.17
N ALA A 245 -0.08 9.72 29.48
CA ALA A 245 0.76 9.10 30.50
C ALA A 245 0.55 7.59 30.54
N ASP A 246 -0.69 7.15 30.51
CA ASP A 246 -1.05 5.73 30.50
C ASP A 246 -0.55 5.03 29.22
N LEU A 247 -0.74 5.65 28.05
CA LEU A 247 -0.31 5.10 26.75
C LEU A 247 1.20 5.03 26.58
N LEU A 248 1.95 5.95 27.18
CA LEU A 248 3.41 6.02 27.06
C LEU A 248 4.14 5.44 28.27
N PHE A 249 3.42 4.91 29.26
CA PHE A 249 3.97 4.45 30.54
C PHE A 249 4.82 5.52 31.24
N LEU A 250 4.33 6.76 31.23
CA LEU A 250 4.95 7.93 31.85
C LEU A 250 4.09 8.44 33.00
N SER A 251 4.64 9.31 33.85
CA SER A 251 3.82 10.07 34.79
C SER A 251 3.14 11.24 34.09
N THR A 252 1.97 11.67 34.55
CA THR A 252 1.29 12.89 34.07
C THR A 252 2.17 14.13 34.20
N LYS A 253 3.02 14.17 35.23
CA LYS A 253 4.02 15.23 35.44
C LYS A 253 5.12 15.21 34.35
N THR A 254 5.55 14.02 33.93
CA THR A 254 6.51 13.85 32.84
C THR A 254 5.92 14.29 31.50
N VAL A 255 4.66 13.95 31.24
CA VAL A 255 3.93 14.42 30.04
C VAL A 255 3.83 15.95 30.03
N ALA A 256 3.48 16.57 31.16
CA ALA A 256 3.43 18.02 31.28
C ALA A 256 4.81 18.68 31.03
N ALA A 257 5.89 18.10 31.56
CA ALA A 257 7.25 18.57 31.31
C ALA A 257 7.65 18.48 29.84
N HIS A 258 7.31 17.36 29.17
CA HIS A 258 7.51 17.23 27.74
C HIS A 258 6.72 18.27 26.95
N LEU A 259 5.46 18.53 27.30
CA LEU A 259 4.65 19.56 26.64
C LEU A 259 5.25 20.96 26.77
N THR A 260 5.75 21.33 27.94
CA THR A 260 6.48 22.60 28.13
C THR A 260 7.70 22.68 27.20
N SER A 261 8.48 21.60 27.09
CA SER A 261 9.65 21.57 26.19
C SER A 261 9.23 21.63 24.71
N ILE A 262 8.19 20.89 24.33
CA ILE A 262 7.62 20.88 22.98
C ILE A 262 7.17 22.29 22.60
N TYR A 263 6.37 22.95 23.45
CA TYR A 263 5.87 24.31 23.22
C TYR A 263 7.01 25.30 22.96
N ALA A 264 8.07 25.25 23.78
CA ALA A 264 9.25 26.10 23.60
C ALA A 264 10.00 25.81 22.30
N LYS A 265 10.18 24.54 21.94
CA LYS A 265 10.92 24.11 20.74
C LYS A 265 10.20 24.45 19.43
N VAL A 266 8.88 24.36 19.43
CA VAL A 266 8.07 24.56 18.22
C VAL A 266 7.44 25.95 18.13
N GLY A 267 7.57 26.76 19.18
CA GLY A 267 7.15 28.17 19.20
C GLY A 267 5.65 28.39 19.41
N VAL A 268 4.95 27.47 20.08
CA VAL A 268 3.51 27.56 20.39
C VAL A 268 3.29 27.76 21.89
N ARG A 269 2.15 28.31 22.28
CA ARG A 269 1.84 28.69 23.66
C ARG A 269 0.74 27.84 24.30
N SER A 270 0.01 27.07 23.51
CA SER A 270 -1.12 26.30 24.01
C SER A 270 -1.23 24.93 23.33
N ARG A 271 -1.99 24.05 23.97
CA ARG A 271 -2.40 22.77 23.40
C ARG A 271 -3.15 22.93 22.08
N THR A 272 -4.05 23.90 22.02
CA THR A 272 -4.82 24.20 20.80
C THR A 272 -3.90 24.70 19.70
N GLU A 273 -2.97 25.60 20.01
CA GLU A 273 -1.95 26.05 19.05
C GLU A 273 -1.03 24.90 18.62
N LEU A 274 -0.62 24.00 19.52
CA LEU A 274 0.14 22.80 19.15
C LEU A 274 -0.68 21.91 18.21
N SER A 275 -1.97 21.75 18.47
CA SER A 275 -2.86 20.94 17.62
C SER A 275 -3.02 21.56 16.24
N ARG A 276 -3.19 22.88 16.14
CA ARG A 276 -3.22 23.65 14.89
C ARG A 276 -1.87 23.66 14.16
N TYR A 277 -0.78 23.75 14.90
CA TYR A 277 0.58 23.71 14.37
C TYR A 277 0.91 22.36 13.72
N LEU A 278 0.39 21.27 14.30
CA LEU A 278 0.53 19.91 13.77
C LEU A 278 -0.56 19.53 12.75
N SER A 279 -1.65 20.31 12.71
CA SER A 279 -2.77 20.18 11.78
C SER A 279 -3.03 21.53 11.11
N PRO A 280 -2.19 21.95 10.14
CA PRO A 280 -2.28 23.28 9.54
C PRO A 280 -3.47 23.44 8.57
N ASP A 281 -4.69 23.14 9.01
CA ASP A 281 -5.97 23.46 8.36
C ASP A 281 -7.03 23.79 9.43
N ASP A 282 -6.93 24.96 10.05
CA ASP A 282 -8.06 25.59 10.75
C ASP A 282 -8.32 26.96 10.10
N PRO A 283 -9.04 27.03 8.95
CA PRO A 283 -9.53 28.29 8.42
C PRO A 283 -10.86 28.62 9.10
N ASP A 284 -10.78 28.95 10.40
CA ASP A 284 -11.78 29.76 11.08
C ASP A 284 -11.03 30.74 12.02
N THR A 285 -10.31 31.65 11.36
CA THR A 285 -10.14 33.06 11.74
C THR A 285 -9.92 33.88 10.48
#